data_AF-A0A972E0F2-F1
#
_entry.id   AF-A0A972E0F2-F1
#
_cell.length_a   1.000
_cell.length_b   1.000
_cell.length_c   1.000
_cell.angle_alpha   90.00
_cell.angle_beta   90.00
_cell.angle_gamma   90.00
#
_symmetry.space_group_name_H-M   'P 1'
#
loop_
_entity.id
_entity.type
_entity.pdbx_description
1 polymer ?
#
loop_
_entity_poly.entity_id
_entity_poly.type
_entity_poly.pdbx_seq_one_letter_code
_entity_poly.pdbx_strand_id
1 'polypeptide(L)' 'MSKRDQKKLKARIAVFLRQYGRKTHPNCWDPNDRAYDREIEKLIKQMDPEELDRLMNGEE' A
#
# COMPACT_ATOMS: atom_id res chain seq x y z
N MET A 1 4.17 11.94 13.60
CA MET A 1 3.55 10.59 13.55
C MET A 1 4.28 9.70 14.56
N SER A 2 3.59 8.97 15.44
CA SER A 2 4.28 8.12 16.42
C SER A 2 4.94 6.92 15.73
N LYS A 3 6.06 6.39 16.26
CA LYS A 3 6.73 5.18 15.72
C LYS A 3 5.77 3.99 15.59
N ARG A 4 4.76 3.91 16.47
CA ARG A 4 3.70 2.88 16.41
C ARG A 4 2.77 3.07 15.21
N ASP A 5 2.44 4.31 14.87
CA ASP A 5 1.55 4.63 13.75
C ASP A 5 2.26 4.43 12.41
N GLN A 6 3.55 4.78 12.33
CA GLN A 6 4.40 4.46 11.18
C GLN A 6 4.49 2.95 10.92
N LYS A 7 4.67 2.13 11.97
CA LYS A 7 4.71 0.66 11.84
C LYS A 7 3.39 0.09 11.32
N LYS A 8 2.25 0.59 11.80
CA LYS A 8 0.91 0.20 11.32
C LYS A 8 0.71 0.59 9.86
N LEU A 9 1.13 1.81 9.49
CA LEU A 9 1.03 2.30 8.13
C LEU A 9 1.89 1.46 7.17
N LYS A 10 3.14 1.17 7.55
CA LYS A 10 4.04 0.30 6.79
C LYS A 10 3.44 -1.09 6.55
N ALA A 11 2.80 -1.67 7.57
CA ALA A 11 2.11 -2.96 7.44
C ALA A 11 0.93 -2.90 6.46
N ARG A 12 0.10 -1.85 6.50
CA ARG A 12 -1.02 -1.66 5.56
C ARG A 12 -0.52 -1.48 4.13
N ILE A 13 0.54 -0.70 3.94
CA ILE A 13 1.13 -0.47 2.61
C ILE A 13 1.75 -1.77 2.05
N ALA A 14 2.45 -2.56 2.86
CA ALA A 14 2.99 -3.86 2.42
C ALA A 14 1.88 -4.83 1.97
N VAL A 15 0.77 -4.85 2.71
CA VAL A 15 -0.43 -5.62 2.35
C VAL A 15 -1.06 -5.10 1.06
N PHE A 16 -1.13 -3.79 0.87
CA PHE A 16 -1.61 -3.16 -0.36
C PHE A 16 -0.73 -3.54 -1.57
N LEU A 17 0.60 -3.39 -1.49
CA LEU A 17 1.51 -3.74 -2.58
C LEU A 17 1.36 -5.21 -2.99
N ARG A 18 1.19 -6.11 -2.02
CA ARG A 18 0.98 -7.53 -2.28
C ARG A 18 -0.35 -7.80 -3.00
N GLN A 19 -1.40 -7.04 -2.71
CA GLN A 19 -2.69 -7.15 -3.39
C GLN A 19 -2.66 -6.49 -4.78
N TYR A 20 -2.05 -5.31 -4.87
CA TYR A 20 -1.94 -4.53 -6.10
C TYR A 20 -1.06 -5.23 -7.16
N GLY A 21 0.03 -5.89 -6.73
CA GLY A 21 0.96 -6.60 -7.61
C GLY A 21 0.47 -7.96 -8.11
N ARG A 22 -0.65 -8.50 -7.59
CA ARG A 22 -1.20 -9.78 -8.06
C ARG A 22 -1.88 -9.59 -9.42
N LYS A 23 -1.30 -10.21 -10.45
CA LYS A 23 -1.82 -10.16 -11.83
C LYS A 23 -3.16 -10.89 -12.02
N THR A 24 -3.43 -11.91 -11.20
CA THR A 24 -4.61 -12.77 -11.36
C THR A 24 -5.12 -13.21 -10.00
N HIS A 25 -6.40 -12.94 -9.74
CA HIS A 25 -7.12 -13.47 -8.59
C HIS A 25 -8.18 -14.46 -9.11
N PRO A 26 -8.27 -15.68 -8.56
CA PRO A 26 -9.25 -16.68 -9.02
C PRO A 26 -10.72 -16.23 -8.81
N ASN A 27 -10.96 -15.18 -8.03
CA ASN A 27 -12.28 -14.66 -7.70
C ASN A 27 -12.56 -13.27 -8.28
N CYS A 28 -11.70 -12.75 -9.15
CA CYS A 28 -11.83 -11.42 -9.74
C CYS A 28 -12.28 -11.58 -11.19
N TRP A 29 -13.59 -11.54 -11.41
CA TRP A 29 -14.21 -11.67 -12.73
C TRP A 29 -13.96 -10.43 -13.61
N ASP A 30 -13.89 -9.25 -12.99
CA ASP A 30 -13.59 -7.98 -13.67
C ASP A 30 -12.27 -7.39 -13.14
N PRO A 31 -11.33 -6.96 -14.00
CA PRO A 31 -10.09 -6.32 -13.57
C PRO A 31 -10.28 -5.08 -12.66
N ASN A 32 -11.45 -4.43 -12.67
CA ASN A 32 -11.79 -3.32 -11.78
C ASN A 32 -12.37 -3.76 -10.42
N ASP A 33 -12.75 -5.04 -10.28
CA ASP A 33 -13.15 -5.69 -9.03
C ASP A 33 -11.95 -6.18 -8.21
N ARG A 34 -10.77 -5.62 -8.45
CA ARG A 34 -9.63 -5.84 -7.57
C ARG A 34 -9.96 -5.31 -6.19
N ALA A 35 -10.18 -6.22 -5.25
CA ALA A 35 -10.48 -5.93 -3.85
C ALA A 35 -9.24 -5.47 -3.06
N TYR A 36 -8.48 -4.51 -3.59
CA TYR A 36 -7.45 -3.81 -2.83
C TYR A 36 -8.02 -2.55 -2.19
N ASP A 37 -7.39 -2.13 -1.10
CA ASP A 37 -7.80 -0.94 -0.34
C ASP A 37 -7.54 0.34 -1.18
N ARG A 38 -8.60 0.88 -1.79
CA ARG A 38 -8.54 2.11 -2.62
C ARG A 38 -8.21 3.36 -1.80
N GLU A 39 -8.44 3.34 -0.49
CA GLU A 39 -8.04 4.46 0.38
C GLU A 39 -6.52 4.49 0.53
N ILE A 40 -5.89 3.31 0.66
CA ILE A 40 -4.43 3.21 0.68
C ILE A 40 -3.83 3.60 -0.67
N GLU A 41 -4.47 3.26 -1.80
CA GLU A 41 -4.02 3.74 -3.12
C GLU A 41 -4.03 5.27 -3.21
N LYS A 42 -5.13 5.92 -2.79
CA LYS A 42 -5.22 7.38 -2.77
C LYS A 42 -4.19 8.01 -1.84
N LEU A 43 -3.99 7.43 -0.67
CA LEU A 43 -3.01 7.90 0.30
C LEU A 43 -1.58 7.81 -0.25
N ILE A 44 -1.22 6.69 -0.90
CA ILE A 44 0.08 6.54 -1.56
C ILE A 44 0.23 7.53 -2.72
N LYS A 45 -0.83 7.75 -3.53
CA LYS A 45 -0.80 8.71 -4.64
C LYS A 45 -0.69 10.17 -4.19
N GLN A 46 -1.16 10.50 -2.99
CA GLN A 46 -1.07 11.84 -2.40
C GLN A 46 0.21 12.05 -1.59
N MET A 47 0.87 10.98 -1.17
CA MET A 47 2.10 11.02 -0.39
C MET A 47 3.30 11.33 -1.29
N ASP A 48 4.25 12.11 -0.78
CA ASP A 48 5.48 12.37 -1.51
C ASP A 48 6.28 11.08 -1.72
N PRO A 49 6.87 10.87 -2.90
CA PRO A 49 7.64 9.67 -3.21
C PRO A 49 8.81 9.45 -2.24
N GLU A 50 9.45 10.54 -1.80
CA GLU A 50 10.55 10.51 -0.84
C GLU A 50 10.09 10.07 0.56
N GLU A 51 8.90 10.52 0.99
CA GLU A 51 8.33 10.11 2.28
C GLU A 51 7.91 8.64 2.25
N LEU A 52 7.33 8.19 1.14
CA LEU A 52 7.02 6.77 0.92
C LEU A 52 8.28 5.91 0.95
N ASP A 53 9.35 6.36 0.29
CA ASP A 53 10.64 5.67 0.25
C ASP A 53 11.26 5.55 1.65
N ARG A 54 11.28 6.65 2.42
CA ARG A 54 11.70 6.62 3.83
C ARG A 54 10.85 5.69 4.68
N LEU A 55 9.54 5.62 4.44
CA LEU A 55 8.64 4.71 5.17
C LEU A 55 8.90 3.23 4.84
N MET A 56 9.20 2.94 3.57
CA MET A 56 9.41 1.58 3.03
C MET A 56 10.80 1.05 3.33
N ASN A 57 11.82 1.78 2.91
CA ASN A 57 13.22 1.37 3.02
C ASN A 57 13.80 1.67 4.39
N GLY A 58 13.25 2.66 5.11
CA GLY A 58 13.82 3.11 6.38
C GLY A 58 15.13 3.84 6.11
N GLU A 59 15.26 5.06 6.63
CA GLU A 59 16.60 5.60 6.86
C GLU A 59 17.25 4.69 7.90
N GLU A 60 18.38 4.08 7.54
CA GLU A 60 19.28 3.42 8.49
C GLU A 60 19.71 4.39 9.60
#